data_AF-A0A522UAQ2-F1
#
_entry.id   AF-A0A522UAQ2-F1
#
_cell.length_a   1.000
_cell.length_b   1.000
_cell.length_c   1.000
_cell.angle_alpha   90.00
_cell.angle_beta   90.00
_cell.angle_gamma   90.00
#
_symmetry.space_group_name_H-M   'P 1'
#
loop_
_entity.id
_entity.type
_entity.pdbx_description
1 polymer ?
#
loop_
_entity_poly.entity_id
_entity_poly.type
_entity_poly.pdbx_seq_one_letter_code
_entity_poly.pdbx_strand_id
1 'polypeptide(L)'
;MADVYNWQLGRTMQYLYEEKHPQWQFAFVFNINRCIGCQTCSMACKSTWTFSKGQEFMWWNNVESKPYGGYPQSWDVKILKLLDDAHKAADRTASWNPSQRNGSNRPYGVYDGMTIFEAAGKRYGPEGHKRAIGYIPTDAEWRAPNIYEDTSIGYEPGPMGFSKDGVSLPQHKTWFFYLQRICNHCTYPACLAACPRKAIYKRPEDGIVLIDEARCRGYRMCVEACPYKKPMYRATTRVAEKCVACYPRIEGKDPLSEGVPMEARCMASCVGKIRLQGLVKINEDGSWAEDRYHPLYYLVKVEKVALPLYPQFGTEPNGYYIPPRWVPRPYLRQMFGPGVDDAIAKYTAPSRELLAVLQLFRTTQKMIFRYAIEEGPKV
;
A
#
# COMPACT_ATOMS: atom_id res chain seq x y z
N MET A 1 -2.11 14.87 -20.72
CA MET A 1 -2.00 13.65 -19.91
C MET A 1 -1.51 12.57 -20.87
N ALA A 2 -0.63 11.69 -20.41
CA ALA A 2 -0.19 10.54 -21.17
C ALA A 2 -1.08 9.34 -20.83
N ASP A 3 -1.21 8.43 -21.79
CA ASP A 3 -1.84 7.14 -21.59
C ASP A 3 -0.78 6.15 -21.09
N VAL A 4 -1.03 5.53 -19.94
CA VAL A 4 -0.10 4.60 -19.28
C VAL A 4 -0.82 3.31 -18.92
N TYR A 5 -0.14 2.17 -19.00
CA TYR A 5 -0.75 0.88 -18.69
C TYR A 5 -0.68 0.57 -17.20
N ASN A 6 -1.80 0.19 -16.58
CA ASN A 6 -1.85 -0.26 -15.19
C ASN A 6 -2.35 -1.71 -15.13
N TRP A 7 -1.42 -2.62 -14.91
CA TRP A 7 -1.71 -4.07 -14.89
C TRP A 7 -2.61 -4.47 -13.70
N GLN A 8 -2.61 -3.69 -12.61
CA GLN A 8 -3.48 -3.95 -11.47
C GLN A 8 -4.94 -3.62 -11.79
N LEU A 9 -5.20 -2.69 -12.71
CA LEU A 9 -6.52 -2.37 -13.26
C LEU A 9 -6.85 -3.17 -14.53
N GLY A 10 -5.85 -3.78 -15.17
CA GLY A 10 -5.97 -4.50 -16.43
C GLY A 10 -6.22 -3.62 -17.66
N ARG A 11 -6.00 -2.30 -17.56
CA ARG A 11 -6.26 -1.33 -18.64
C ARG A 11 -5.31 -0.15 -18.64
N THR A 12 -5.31 0.58 -19.75
CA THR A 12 -4.72 1.91 -19.86
C THR A 12 -5.55 2.94 -19.09
N MET A 13 -4.88 3.93 -18.51
CA MET A 13 -5.47 5.06 -17.81
C MET A 13 -4.68 6.35 -18.08
N GLN A 14 -5.28 7.50 -17.80
CA GLN A 14 -4.60 8.78 -17.92
C GLN A 14 -3.70 9.07 -16.72
N TYR A 15 -2.46 9.49 -16.98
CA TYR A 15 -1.53 10.01 -15.98
C TYR A 15 -0.92 11.33 -16.47
N LEU A 16 -0.40 12.16 -15.54
CA LEU A 16 0.09 13.48 -15.92
C LEU A 16 1.35 13.42 -16.81
N TYR A 17 2.26 12.52 -16.49
CA TYR A 17 3.56 12.40 -17.14
C TYR A 17 3.59 11.18 -18.05
N GLU A 18 4.47 11.22 -19.05
CA GLU A 18 4.81 10.05 -19.86
C GLU A 18 5.36 8.91 -18.99
N GLU A 19 5.13 7.70 -19.47
CA GLU A 19 5.56 6.48 -18.81
C GLU A 19 7.09 6.44 -18.69
N LYS A 20 7.59 6.23 -17.47
CA LYS A 20 9.02 6.08 -17.17
C LYS A 20 9.21 5.05 -16.07
N HIS A 21 10.17 4.16 -16.27
CA HIS A 21 10.41 3.03 -15.38
C HIS A 21 11.79 3.11 -14.74
N PRO A 22 11.90 2.80 -13.44
CA PRO A 22 13.21 2.60 -12.82
C PRO A 22 13.80 1.24 -13.24
N GLN A 23 15.10 1.05 -13.06
CA GLN A 23 15.77 -0.24 -13.26
C GLN A 23 15.28 -1.30 -12.27
N TRP A 24 15.10 -0.89 -11.02
CA TRP A 24 14.53 -1.71 -9.95
C TRP A 24 13.39 -0.98 -9.27
N GLN A 25 12.44 -1.73 -8.71
CA GLN A 25 11.33 -1.18 -7.96
C GLN A 25 11.35 -1.72 -6.53
N PHE A 26 11.45 -0.81 -5.55
CA PHE A 26 11.17 -1.11 -4.16
C PHE A 26 9.73 -1.59 -4.01
N ALA A 27 9.56 -2.80 -3.50
CA ALA A 27 8.26 -3.40 -3.25
C ALA A 27 8.26 -4.15 -1.91
N PHE A 28 7.06 -4.36 -1.35
CA PHE A 28 6.90 -5.08 -0.09
C PHE A 28 5.59 -5.86 -0.03
N VAL A 29 5.59 -6.94 0.74
CA VAL A 29 4.41 -7.74 1.08
C VAL A 29 4.24 -7.78 2.59
N PHE A 30 3.04 -7.45 3.09
CA PHE A 30 2.66 -7.62 4.49
C PHE A 30 1.66 -8.76 4.65
N ASN A 31 2.03 -9.77 5.46
CA ASN A 31 1.14 -10.84 5.86
C ASN A 31 0.27 -10.43 7.05
N ILE A 32 -0.86 -9.76 6.78
CA ILE A 32 -1.72 -9.22 7.84
C ILE A 32 -2.56 -10.28 8.58
N ASN A 33 -2.48 -11.55 8.18
CA ASN A 33 -2.98 -12.67 9.00
C ASN A 33 -2.13 -12.93 10.26
N ARG A 34 -0.88 -12.44 10.29
CA ARG A 34 0.07 -12.63 11.41
C ARG A 34 0.25 -11.35 12.25
N CYS A 35 -0.39 -10.25 11.87
CA CYS A 35 -0.17 -8.99 12.58
C CYS A 35 -0.85 -8.99 13.95
N ILE A 36 -0.14 -8.48 14.95
CA ILE A 36 -0.58 -8.38 16.34
C ILE A 36 -0.79 -6.93 16.82
N GLY A 37 -0.77 -5.94 15.92
CA GLY A 37 -1.07 -4.55 16.29
C GLY A 37 -0.02 -3.82 17.15
N CYS A 38 1.06 -4.48 17.58
CA CYS A 38 2.00 -4.00 18.62
C CYS A 38 2.73 -2.65 18.41
N GLN A 39 2.53 -1.95 17.30
CA GLN A 39 3.13 -0.63 17.00
C GLN A 39 4.68 -0.56 16.97
N THR A 40 5.43 -1.66 17.18
CA THR A 40 6.91 -1.65 17.17
C THR A 40 7.47 -1.08 15.86
N CYS A 41 6.86 -1.43 14.72
CA CYS A 41 7.24 -0.91 13.41
C CYS A 41 7.01 0.61 13.26
N SER A 42 5.98 1.16 13.92
CA SER A 42 5.68 2.60 13.96
C SER A 42 6.76 3.31 14.76
N MET A 43 7.09 2.79 15.95
CA MET A 43 8.14 3.35 16.79
C MET A 43 9.53 3.25 16.18
N ALA A 44 9.87 2.14 15.52
CA ALA A 44 11.15 1.99 14.82
C ALA A 44 11.33 3.03 13.71
N CYS A 45 10.27 3.33 12.95
CA CYS A 45 10.33 4.38 11.94
C CYS A 45 10.42 5.77 12.58
N LYS A 46 9.63 6.01 13.63
CA LYS A 46 9.54 7.27 14.35
C LYS A 46 10.87 7.68 14.95
N SER A 47 11.51 6.78 15.70
CA SER A 47 12.79 7.03 16.35
C SER A 47 13.95 7.19 15.35
N THR A 48 13.83 6.59 14.17
CA THR A 48 14.87 6.72 13.14
C THR A 48 14.76 8.02 12.35
N TRP A 49 13.54 8.44 11.98
CA TRP A 49 13.37 9.46 10.94
C TRP A 49 12.57 10.70 11.34
N THR A 50 11.59 10.56 12.25
CA THR A 50 10.60 11.61 12.50
C THR A 50 10.59 12.09 13.95
N PHE A 51 11.78 12.23 14.53
CA PHE A 51 11.98 12.66 15.93
C PHE A 51 12.27 14.17 16.09
N SER A 52 12.44 14.91 14.99
CA SER A 52 12.78 16.34 15.04
C SER A 52 11.56 17.24 15.28
N LYS A 53 11.79 18.46 15.77
CA LYS A 53 10.76 19.47 16.02
C LYS A 53 9.86 19.72 14.78
N GLY A 54 8.55 19.56 14.93
CA GLY A 54 7.55 19.67 13.86
C GLY A 54 7.23 18.34 13.16
N GLN A 55 7.93 17.25 13.48
CA GLN A 55 7.64 15.90 12.98
C GLN A 55 6.85 15.06 14.00
N GLU A 56 6.36 15.64 15.10
CA GLU A 56 5.71 14.93 16.21
C GLU A 56 4.52 14.08 15.72
N PHE A 57 3.71 14.64 14.83
CA PHE A 57 2.58 13.96 14.18
C PHE A 57 3.00 13.13 12.94
N MET A 58 4.26 13.15 12.52
CA MET A 58 4.67 12.46 11.30
C MET A 58 4.92 10.96 11.53
N TRP A 59 3.88 10.15 11.34
CA TRP A 59 3.95 8.69 11.39
C TRP A 59 4.06 8.10 9.99
N TRP A 60 5.28 8.16 9.41
CA TRP A 60 5.54 7.61 8.07
C TRP A 60 5.17 6.12 7.98
N ASN A 61 5.47 5.36 9.03
CA ASN A 61 4.85 4.07 9.31
C ASN A 61 3.82 4.22 10.42
N ASN A 62 2.59 3.78 10.17
CA ASN A 62 1.53 3.69 11.18
C ASN A 62 0.85 2.32 11.08
N VAL A 63 0.21 1.88 12.17
CA VAL A 63 -0.69 0.72 12.18
C VAL A 63 -2.04 1.21 12.68
N GLU A 64 -3.11 0.85 11.97
CA GLU A 64 -4.48 1.24 12.28
C GLU A 64 -5.39 -0.01 12.37
N SER A 65 -6.39 0.02 13.24
CA SER A 65 -7.41 -1.05 13.33
C SER A 65 -8.55 -0.76 12.37
N LYS A 66 -8.86 -1.71 11.47
CA LYS A 66 -10.00 -1.65 10.55
C LYS A 66 -11.19 -2.42 11.11
N PRO A 67 -12.44 -1.97 10.88
CA PRO A 67 -12.84 -0.99 9.86
C PRO A 67 -12.80 0.49 10.27
N TYR A 68 -12.60 0.79 11.55
CA TYR A 68 -12.59 2.16 12.07
C TYR A 68 -11.20 2.81 11.95
N GLY A 69 -10.98 3.92 12.65
CA GLY A 69 -9.65 4.55 12.73
C GLY A 69 -9.15 5.15 11.41
N GLY A 70 -7.87 4.91 11.13
CA GLY A 70 -7.14 5.51 10.03
C GLY A 70 -6.19 6.63 10.48
N TYR A 71 -5.08 6.78 9.76
CA TYR A 71 -4.17 7.90 9.97
C TYR A 71 -3.73 8.60 8.67
N PRO A 72 -4.30 9.77 8.33
CA PRO A 72 -5.27 10.57 9.07
C PRO A 72 -6.63 9.85 9.15
N GLN A 73 -7.47 10.27 10.10
CA GLN A 73 -8.75 9.61 10.38
C GLN A 73 -9.63 9.46 9.12
N SER A 74 -10.06 8.22 8.84
CA SER A 74 -10.94 7.86 7.72
C SER A 74 -10.44 8.27 6.33
N TRP A 75 -9.11 8.31 6.14
CA TRP A 75 -8.49 8.71 4.87
C TRP A 75 -9.00 7.94 3.65
N ASP A 76 -9.21 6.63 3.78
CA ASP A 76 -9.67 5.73 2.74
C ASP A 76 -11.13 5.97 2.40
N VAL A 77 -12.01 6.02 3.41
CA VAL A 77 -13.45 6.27 3.23
C VAL A 77 -13.68 7.62 2.53
N LYS A 78 -12.93 8.66 2.92
CA LYS A 78 -13.05 9.99 2.30
C LYS A 78 -12.61 9.98 0.83
N ILE A 79 -11.52 9.30 0.49
CA ILE A 79 -11.08 9.20 -0.91
C ILE A 79 -12.05 8.33 -1.74
N LEU A 80 -12.52 7.21 -1.19
CA LEU A 80 -13.51 6.36 -1.85
C LEU A 80 -14.81 7.11 -2.10
N LYS A 81 -15.27 7.92 -1.14
CA LYS A 81 -16.43 8.79 -1.32
C LYS A 81 -16.21 9.79 -2.46
N LEU A 82 -15.04 10.43 -2.53
CA LEU A 82 -14.74 11.36 -3.62
C LEU A 82 -14.77 10.68 -5.00
N LEU A 83 -14.34 9.42 -5.09
CA LEU A 83 -14.43 8.62 -6.30
C LEU A 83 -15.88 8.25 -6.63
N ASP A 84 -16.64 7.78 -5.65
CA ASP A 84 -18.06 7.42 -5.81
C ASP A 84 -18.90 8.63 -6.26
N ASP A 85 -18.66 9.80 -5.67
CA ASP A 85 -19.31 11.05 -6.08
C ASP A 85 -18.92 11.43 -7.52
N ALA A 86 -17.68 11.18 -7.94
CA ALA A 86 -17.26 11.40 -9.32
C ALA A 86 -17.90 10.40 -10.29
N HIS A 87 -17.96 9.12 -9.92
CA HIS A 87 -18.62 8.04 -10.67
C HIS A 87 -20.10 8.39 -10.90
N LYS A 88 -20.82 8.82 -9.86
CA LYS A 88 -22.21 9.28 -9.95
C LYS A 88 -22.36 10.49 -10.87
N ALA A 89 -21.49 11.49 -10.73
CA ALA A 89 -21.52 12.68 -11.58
C ALA A 89 -21.23 12.38 -13.07
N ALA A 90 -20.60 11.24 -13.36
CA ALA A 90 -20.30 10.78 -14.71
C ALA A 90 -21.26 9.65 -15.19
N ASP A 91 -22.33 9.35 -14.45
CA ASP A 91 -23.25 8.23 -14.70
C ASP A 91 -22.51 6.90 -14.98
N ARG A 92 -21.50 6.62 -14.16
CA ARG A 92 -20.60 5.47 -14.33
C ARG A 92 -20.66 4.56 -13.11
N THR A 93 -21.04 3.31 -13.31
CA THR A 93 -20.99 2.28 -12.26
C THR A 93 -19.62 1.63 -12.26
N ALA A 94 -18.87 1.75 -11.15
CA ALA A 94 -17.56 1.12 -11.03
C ALA A 94 -17.67 -0.36 -10.65
N SER A 95 -17.02 -1.21 -11.42
CA SER A 95 -17.05 -2.66 -11.33
C SER A 95 -15.73 -3.29 -11.83
N TRP A 96 -15.55 -4.57 -11.51
CA TRP A 96 -14.48 -5.38 -12.06
C TRP A 96 -15.09 -6.40 -13.01
N ASN A 97 -14.55 -6.50 -14.22
CA ASN A 97 -14.93 -7.51 -15.19
C ASN A 97 -13.94 -8.70 -15.18
N PRO A 98 -14.22 -9.78 -14.43
CA PRO A 98 -13.31 -10.92 -14.33
C PRO A 98 -13.27 -11.79 -15.59
N SER A 99 -14.23 -11.68 -16.52
CA SER A 99 -14.19 -12.46 -17.78
C SER A 99 -13.05 -12.02 -18.69
N GLN A 100 -12.54 -10.80 -18.49
CA GLN A 100 -11.39 -10.25 -19.19
C GLN A 100 -10.06 -10.55 -18.49
N ARG A 101 -9.96 -11.58 -17.63
CA ARG A 101 -8.67 -12.04 -17.09
C ARG A 101 -7.78 -12.56 -18.21
N ASN A 102 -6.52 -12.15 -18.22
CA ASN A 102 -5.52 -12.60 -19.20
C ASN A 102 -4.11 -12.49 -18.60
N GLY A 103 -3.51 -13.65 -18.34
CA GLY A 103 -2.11 -13.79 -17.94
C GLY A 103 -1.66 -12.89 -16.80
N SER A 104 -0.43 -12.39 -16.92
CA SER A 104 0.19 -11.43 -16.00
C SER A 104 -0.22 -9.98 -16.26
N ASN A 105 -0.74 -9.66 -17.44
CA ASN A 105 -1.09 -8.30 -17.86
C ASN A 105 -2.37 -7.80 -17.18
N ARG A 106 -3.39 -8.65 -17.05
CA ARG A 106 -4.67 -8.32 -16.40
C ARG A 106 -5.13 -9.49 -15.53
N PRO A 107 -4.38 -9.83 -14.46
CA PRO A 107 -4.60 -11.03 -13.66
C PRO A 107 -5.94 -11.03 -12.91
N TYR A 108 -6.53 -9.85 -12.75
CA TYR A 108 -7.77 -9.62 -11.99
C TYR A 108 -8.95 -9.23 -12.87
N GLY A 109 -8.79 -9.25 -14.19
CA GLY A 109 -9.76 -8.70 -15.14
C GLY A 109 -9.53 -7.22 -15.38
N VAL A 110 -10.58 -6.51 -15.80
CA VAL A 110 -10.53 -5.07 -16.09
C VAL A 110 -11.40 -4.29 -15.12
N TYR A 111 -10.84 -3.24 -14.52
CA TYR A 111 -11.60 -2.27 -13.73
C TYR A 111 -12.20 -1.20 -14.64
N ASP A 112 -13.52 -1.08 -14.66
CA ASP A 112 -14.22 -0.14 -15.52
C ASP A 112 -14.54 1.20 -14.84
N GLY A 113 -14.15 1.43 -13.58
CA GLY A 113 -14.39 2.71 -12.89
C GLY A 113 -13.32 3.75 -13.21
N MET A 114 -13.60 5.02 -12.88
CA MET A 114 -12.59 6.08 -12.90
C MET A 114 -11.57 5.92 -11.78
N THR A 115 -10.31 6.24 -12.07
CA THR A 115 -9.23 6.45 -11.09
C THR A 115 -9.25 7.86 -10.51
N ILE A 116 -8.41 8.15 -9.52
CA ILE A 116 -8.30 9.51 -8.95
C ILE A 116 -7.79 10.55 -9.95
N PHE A 117 -7.05 10.11 -10.98
CA PHE A 117 -6.52 10.97 -12.03
C PHE A 117 -7.63 11.34 -13.02
N GLU A 118 -8.37 10.34 -13.51
CA GLU A 118 -9.46 10.52 -14.46
C GLU A 118 -10.61 11.34 -13.84
N ALA A 119 -10.93 11.08 -12.57
CA ALA A 119 -11.92 11.86 -11.82
C ALA A 119 -11.49 13.32 -11.60
N ALA A 120 -10.20 13.65 -11.72
CA ALA A 120 -9.70 15.02 -11.60
C ALA A 120 -9.80 15.80 -12.91
N GLY A 121 -9.86 15.12 -14.06
CA GLY A 121 -9.73 15.71 -15.40
C GLY A 121 -10.72 16.82 -15.76
N LYS A 122 -11.81 16.98 -14.99
CA LYS A 122 -12.83 18.04 -15.18
C LYS A 122 -12.99 18.99 -13.99
N ARG A 123 -12.24 18.83 -12.89
CA ARG A 123 -12.38 19.68 -11.69
C ARG A 123 -11.47 20.91 -11.79
N TYR A 124 -12.06 22.01 -12.23
CA TYR A 124 -11.49 23.35 -12.09
C TYR A 124 -11.85 23.87 -10.69
N GLY A 125 -10.84 24.01 -9.84
CA GLY A 125 -10.99 24.74 -8.57
C GLY A 125 -10.51 26.18 -8.70
N PRO A 126 -10.85 27.06 -7.75
CA PRO A 126 -10.24 28.41 -7.65
C PRO A 126 -8.70 28.36 -7.52
N GLU A 127 -8.14 27.21 -7.12
CA GLU A 127 -6.69 26.96 -7.05
C GLU A 127 -6.09 26.34 -8.33
N GLY A 128 -6.87 26.26 -9.43
CA GLY A 128 -6.43 25.75 -10.73
C GLY A 128 -6.75 24.26 -10.98
N HIS A 129 -6.04 23.67 -11.96
CA HIS A 129 -6.24 22.28 -12.37
C HIS A 129 -5.74 21.29 -11.33
N LYS A 130 -6.65 20.52 -10.72
CA LYS A 130 -6.27 19.37 -9.89
C LYS A 130 -5.74 18.23 -10.76
N ARG A 131 -4.62 17.62 -10.37
CA ARG A 131 -4.01 16.49 -11.08
C ARG A 131 -4.51 15.13 -10.61
N ALA A 132 -5.04 15.06 -9.39
CA ALA A 132 -5.74 13.93 -8.82
C ALA A 132 -6.79 14.46 -7.84
N ILE A 133 -7.92 13.77 -7.68
CA ILE A 133 -8.86 14.12 -6.62
C ILE A 133 -8.25 13.79 -5.26
N GLY A 134 -8.54 14.64 -4.29
CA GLY A 134 -7.99 14.52 -2.96
C GLY A 134 -8.59 15.56 -2.04
N TYR A 135 -8.11 15.56 -0.81
CA TYR A 135 -8.48 16.53 0.21
C TYR A 135 -7.28 16.75 1.12
N ILE A 136 -7.16 17.95 1.68
CA ILE A 136 -6.18 18.25 2.72
C ILE A 136 -6.78 17.81 4.05
N PRO A 137 -6.19 16.84 4.77
CA PRO A 137 -6.70 16.46 6.08
C PRO A 137 -6.51 17.59 7.07
N THR A 138 -7.52 17.78 7.91
CA THR A 138 -7.52 18.77 8.99
C THR A 138 -6.52 18.38 10.08
N ASP A 139 -6.05 19.35 10.86
CA ASP A 139 -5.19 19.09 12.02
C ASP A 139 -5.85 18.11 12.99
N ALA A 140 -7.18 18.18 13.13
CA ALA A 140 -7.96 17.30 13.98
C ALA A 140 -7.79 15.82 13.64
N GLU A 141 -7.71 15.50 12.34
CA GLU A 141 -7.52 14.13 11.85
C GLU A 141 -6.11 13.59 12.09
N TRP A 142 -5.12 14.46 12.32
CA TRP A 142 -3.73 14.10 12.59
C TRP A 142 -3.41 13.95 14.10
N ARG A 143 -4.31 14.42 14.99
CA ARG A 143 -4.05 14.49 16.44
C ARG A 143 -3.87 13.14 17.11
N ALA A 144 -4.62 12.12 16.68
CA ALA A 144 -4.67 10.83 17.36
C ALA A 144 -4.33 9.69 16.37
N PRO A 145 -3.06 9.25 16.29
CA PRO A 145 -2.59 8.35 15.25
C PRO A 145 -3.15 6.94 15.28
N ASN A 146 -3.72 6.54 16.41
CA ASN A 146 -4.27 5.21 16.64
C ASN A 146 -5.61 5.27 17.40
N ILE A 147 -6.38 6.34 17.21
CA ILE A 147 -7.75 6.39 17.75
C ILE A 147 -8.59 5.27 17.13
N TYR A 148 -9.47 4.67 17.93
CA TYR A 148 -10.22 3.46 17.60
C TYR A 148 -9.36 2.19 17.44
N GLU A 149 -8.20 2.14 18.11
CA GLU A 149 -7.49 0.87 18.32
C GLU A 149 -8.45 -0.18 18.91
N ASP A 150 -8.30 -1.42 18.44
CA ASP A 150 -9.09 -2.60 18.80
C ASP A 150 -10.61 -2.44 18.77
N THR A 151 -11.10 -1.43 18.04
CA THR A 151 -12.53 -1.22 17.87
C THR A 151 -13.05 -2.14 16.76
N SER A 152 -13.86 -3.11 17.14
CA SER A 152 -14.54 -4.03 16.24
C SER A 152 -15.91 -3.51 15.81
N ILE A 153 -16.50 -4.13 14.78
CA ILE A 153 -17.92 -3.90 14.48
C ILE A 153 -18.80 -4.47 15.61
N GLY A 154 -19.88 -3.77 15.95
CA GLY A 154 -20.80 -4.16 17.02
C GLY A 154 -21.59 -5.44 16.71
N TYR A 155 -22.05 -6.11 17.77
CA TYR A 155 -22.98 -7.24 17.71
C TYR A 155 -24.43 -6.76 17.50
N GLU A 156 -25.29 -7.60 16.91
CA GLU A 156 -26.71 -7.63 17.29
C GLU A 156 -26.81 -8.45 18.60
N PRO A 157 -27.12 -7.83 19.75
CA PRO A 157 -27.08 -8.53 21.04
C PRO A 157 -28.23 -9.54 21.16
N GLY A 158 -27.94 -10.71 21.73
CA GLY A 158 -28.97 -11.59 22.29
C GLY A 158 -29.51 -11.06 23.63
N PRO A 159 -30.46 -11.76 24.27
CA PRO A 159 -31.15 -11.30 25.49
C PRO A 159 -30.24 -10.94 26.68
N MET A 160 -29.01 -11.45 26.72
CA MET A 160 -28.00 -11.14 27.75
C MET A 160 -26.76 -10.41 27.20
N GLY A 161 -26.84 -9.81 26.00
CA GLY A 161 -25.71 -9.15 25.35
C GLY A 161 -24.67 -10.08 24.73
N PHE A 162 -24.82 -11.40 24.89
CA PHE A 162 -23.99 -12.41 24.23
C PHE A 162 -24.64 -12.88 22.93
N SER A 163 -23.84 -13.02 21.87
CA SER A 163 -24.28 -13.70 20.66
C SER A 163 -24.34 -15.20 20.90
N LYS A 164 -25.37 -15.87 20.37
CA LYS A 164 -25.44 -17.34 20.37
C LYS A 164 -24.40 -17.97 19.42
N ASP A 165 -23.90 -17.20 18.45
CA ASP A 165 -22.90 -17.64 17.49
C ASP A 165 -21.53 -17.04 17.82
N GLY A 166 -20.53 -17.89 17.99
CA GLY A 166 -19.15 -17.49 18.29
C GLY A 166 -18.35 -17.00 17.06
N VAL A 167 -17.03 -16.96 17.23
CA VAL A 167 -16.08 -16.72 16.13
C VAL A 167 -15.90 -17.99 15.30
N SER A 168 -16.37 -17.99 14.06
CA SER A 168 -16.17 -19.10 13.12
C SER A 168 -15.70 -18.58 11.76
N LEU A 169 -14.87 -19.38 11.09
CA LEU A 169 -14.57 -19.18 9.68
C LEU A 169 -15.78 -19.60 8.83
N PRO A 170 -15.94 -19.08 7.60
CA PRO A 170 -14.97 -18.28 6.82
C PRO A 170 -14.94 -16.78 7.11
N GLN A 171 -15.89 -16.24 7.89
CA GLN A 171 -15.98 -14.82 8.23
C GLN A 171 -16.49 -14.67 9.66
N HIS A 172 -15.80 -13.91 10.49
CA HIS A 172 -16.25 -13.63 11.85
C HIS A 172 -17.36 -12.57 11.82
N LYS A 173 -18.40 -12.76 12.64
CA LYS A 173 -19.47 -11.76 12.83
C LYS A 173 -18.92 -10.47 13.43
N THR A 174 -18.16 -10.60 14.50
CA THR A 174 -17.39 -9.50 15.10
C THR A 174 -15.96 -9.60 14.61
N TRP A 175 -15.52 -8.58 13.89
CA TRP A 175 -14.18 -8.58 13.31
C TRP A 175 -13.55 -7.20 13.42
N PHE A 176 -12.23 -7.23 13.53
CA PHE A 176 -11.33 -6.16 13.18
C PHE A 176 -10.02 -6.80 12.69
N PHE A 177 -9.15 -6.00 12.11
CA PHE A 177 -7.78 -6.42 11.82
C PHE A 177 -6.85 -5.21 11.79
N TYR A 178 -5.56 -5.47 11.94
CA TYR A 178 -4.55 -4.43 11.88
C TYR A 178 -4.08 -4.21 10.44
N LEU A 179 -4.10 -2.96 9.99
CA LEU A 179 -3.55 -2.53 8.71
C LEU A 179 -2.33 -1.65 8.95
N GLN A 180 -1.16 -2.13 8.55
CA GLN A 180 0.09 -1.36 8.65
C GLN A 180 0.31 -0.64 7.34
N ARG A 181 0.61 0.67 7.38
CA ARG A 181 0.79 1.47 6.16
C ARG A 181 2.09 2.26 6.19
N ILE A 182 2.77 2.24 5.05
CA ILE A 182 3.89 3.12 4.69
C ILE A 182 3.59 3.78 3.33
N CYS A 183 4.51 4.59 2.80
CA CYS A 183 4.39 5.03 1.41
C CYS A 183 4.51 3.80 0.49
N ASN A 184 3.61 3.70 -0.49
CA ASN A 184 3.60 2.58 -1.45
C ASN A 184 4.64 2.74 -2.58
N HIS A 185 5.38 3.87 -2.63
CA HIS A 185 6.33 4.20 -3.69
C HIS A 185 5.82 3.82 -5.09
N CYS A 186 4.58 4.23 -5.37
CA CYS A 186 3.78 3.73 -6.49
C CYS A 186 4.46 3.92 -7.86
N THR A 187 4.07 3.13 -8.86
CA THR A 187 4.52 3.29 -10.25
C THR A 187 4.02 4.62 -10.83
N TYR A 188 2.75 4.97 -10.53
CA TYR A 188 2.12 6.24 -10.93
C TYR A 188 1.80 7.11 -9.69
N PRO A 189 2.81 7.74 -9.08
CA PRO A 189 2.63 8.47 -7.83
C PRO A 189 1.82 9.76 -8.03
N ALA A 190 0.65 9.85 -7.37
CA ALA A 190 -0.19 11.04 -7.39
C ALA A 190 0.47 12.26 -6.73
N CYS A 191 1.31 12.05 -5.71
CA CYS A 191 2.06 13.13 -5.09
C CYS A 191 3.04 13.78 -6.07
N LEU A 192 3.71 12.98 -6.91
CA LEU A 192 4.63 13.45 -7.95
C LEU A 192 3.86 14.24 -9.02
N ALA A 193 2.74 13.68 -9.51
CA ALA A 193 1.83 14.35 -10.44
C ALA A 193 1.37 15.73 -9.93
N ALA A 194 1.04 15.83 -8.64
CA ALA A 194 0.48 17.05 -8.09
C ALA A 194 1.48 18.14 -7.74
N CYS A 195 2.79 17.86 -7.65
CA CYS A 195 3.77 18.84 -7.19
C CYS A 195 4.09 19.89 -8.29
N PRO A 196 3.66 21.16 -8.17
CA PRO A 196 3.88 22.16 -9.22
C PRO A 196 5.36 22.52 -9.40
N ARG A 197 6.18 22.34 -8.36
CA ARG A 197 7.62 22.65 -8.38
C ARG A 197 8.49 21.49 -8.83
N LYS A 198 7.89 20.33 -9.13
CA LYS A 198 8.60 19.09 -9.47
C LYS A 198 9.67 18.71 -8.42
N ALA A 199 9.40 19.00 -7.14
CA ALA A 199 10.28 18.66 -6.01
C ALA A 199 10.18 17.18 -5.62
N ILE A 200 9.14 16.49 -6.09
CA ILE A 200 8.98 15.05 -5.88
C ILE A 200 9.51 14.34 -7.11
N TYR A 201 10.30 13.29 -6.91
CA TYR A 201 10.86 12.48 -7.98
C TYR A 201 10.84 11.00 -7.60
N LYS A 202 10.90 10.13 -8.59
CA LYS A 202 11.06 8.69 -8.43
C LYS A 202 12.47 8.35 -8.90
N ARG A 203 13.25 7.70 -8.04
CA ARG A 203 14.64 7.35 -8.31
C ARG A 203 14.74 6.31 -9.42
N PRO A 204 15.59 6.51 -10.44
CA PRO A 204 15.76 5.54 -11.53
C PRO A 204 16.38 4.21 -11.08
N GLU A 205 17.18 4.18 -10.03
CA GLU A 205 17.93 3.00 -9.60
C GLU A 205 17.09 2.01 -8.78
N ASP A 206 16.10 2.47 -8.02
CA ASP A 206 15.36 1.65 -7.04
C ASP A 206 13.84 1.95 -6.96
N GLY A 207 13.35 2.89 -7.76
CA GLY A 207 11.92 3.22 -7.80
C GLY A 207 11.38 3.86 -6.52
N ILE A 208 12.24 4.23 -5.56
CA ILE A 208 11.86 4.94 -4.35
C ILE A 208 11.48 6.37 -4.73
N VAL A 209 10.20 6.70 -4.55
CA VAL A 209 9.73 8.09 -4.62
C VAL A 209 10.32 8.87 -3.44
N LEU A 210 10.82 10.09 -3.63
CA LEU A 210 11.37 11.00 -2.60
C LEU A 210 10.84 12.44 -2.78
N ILE A 211 10.96 13.26 -1.74
CA ILE A 211 10.72 14.71 -1.82
C ILE A 211 12.05 15.41 -1.60
N ASP A 212 12.48 16.21 -2.56
CA ASP A 212 13.61 17.13 -2.42
C ASP A 212 13.18 18.30 -1.54
N GLU A 213 13.65 18.30 -0.30
CA GLU A 213 13.34 19.34 0.69
C GLU A 213 13.91 20.71 0.31
N ALA A 214 15.03 20.78 -0.40
CA ALA A 214 15.63 22.04 -0.84
C ALA A 214 14.77 22.74 -1.91
N ARG A 215 14.13 21.96 -2.78
CA ARG A 215 13.19 22.45 -3.81
C ARG A 215 11.76 22.61 -3.29
N CYS A 216 11.40 21.96 -2.20
CA CYS A 216 10.08 22.03 -1.63
C CYS A 216 9.79 23.43 -1.04
N ARG A 217 8.58 23.92 -1.26
CA ARG A 217 8.08 25.21 -0.74
C ARG A 217 6.73 25.08 -0.04
N GLY A 218 6.33 23.84 0.29
CA GLY A 218 5.18 23.64 1.16
C GLY A 218 3.82 23.93 0.53
N TYR A 219 3.64 23.78 -0.79
CA TYR A 219 2.34 23.97 -1.46
C TYR A 219 1.25 22.97 -1.05
N ARG A 220 1.60 21.88 -0.35
CA ARG A 220 0.68 20.83 0.16
C ARG A 220 -0.17 20.08 -0.87
N MET A 221 -0.08 20.41 -2.17
CA MET A 221 -0.74 19.66 -3.26
C MET A 221 -0.42 18.16 -3.24
N CYS A 222 0.79 17.78 -2.80
CA CYS A 222 1.16 16.37 -2.65
C CYS A 222 0.47 15.68 -1.45
N VAL A 223 0.20 16.42 -0.37
CA VAL A 223 -0.56 15.96 0.81
C VAL A 223 -2.02 15.74 0.41
N GLU A 224 -2.58 16.67 -0.37
CA GLU A 224 -3.93 16.57 -0.91
C GLU A 224 -4.08 15.36 -1.83
N ALA A 225 -3.23 15.28 -2.86
CA ALA A 225 -3.37 14.34 -3.98
C ALA A 225 -3.02 12.89 -3.64
N CYS A 226 -2.15 12.64 -2.65
CA CYS A 226 -1.83 11.26 -2.29
C CYS A 226 -3.08 10.59 -1.69
N PRO A 227 -3.62 9.53 -2.32
CA PRO A 227 -4.83 8.90 -1.80
C PRO A 227 -4.55 8.22 -0.46
N TYR A 228 -3.31 7.80 -0.20
CA TYR A 228 -2.88 7.17 1.06
C TYR A 228 -2.45 8.15 2.16
N LYS A 229 -2.42 9.46 1.86
CA LYS A 229 -2.01 10.54 2.78
C LYS A 229 -0.64 10.32 3.43
N LYS A 230 0.34 9.88 2.63
CA LYS A 230 1.70 9.58 3.09
C LYS A 230 2.72 10.74 2.99
N PRO A 231 2.52 11.76 2.13
CA PRO A 231 3.13 13.07 2.30
C PRO A 231 2.50 13.82 3.47
N MET A 232 3.32 14.38 4.35
CA MET A 232 2.92 15.13 5.54
C MET A 232 3.65 16.47 5.55
N TYR A 233 2.96 17.55 5.94
CA TYR A 233 3.53 18.91 5.89
C TYR A 233 4.12 19.33 7.23
N ARG A 234 5.42 19.63 7.28
CA ARG A 234 6.08 20.10 8.49
C ARG A 234 5.99 21.62 8.56
N ALA A 235 5.21 22.13 9.51
CA ALA A 235 5.00 23.57 9.65
C ALA A 235 6.28 24.34 10.04
N THR A 236 7.19 23.71 10.79
CA THR A 236 8.41 24.35 11.29
C THR A 236 9.44 24.62 10.20
N THR A 237 9.57 23.71 9.23
CA THR A 237 10.48 23.87 8.07
C THR A 237 9.75 24.34 6.81
N ARG A 238 8.41 24.35 6.83
CA ARG A 238 7.53 24.72 5.70
C ARG A 238 7.74 23.86 4.45
N VAL A 239 8.16 22.60 4.64
CA VAL A 239 8.27 21.61 3.57
C VAL A 239 7.37 20.41 3.84
N ALA A 240 7.08 19.62 2.80
CA ALA A 240 6.45 18.33 2.94
C ALA A 240 7.53 17.24 3.03
N GLU A 241 7.30 16.25 3.89
CA GLU A 241 8.16 15.10 4.13
C GLU A 241 7.33 13.81 4.00
N LYS A 242 7.99 12.66 3.85
CA LYS A 242 7.34 11.35 3.78
C LYS A 242 8.34 10.21 3.96
N CYS A 243 7.83 8.99 4.14
CA CYS A 243 8.62 7.76 4.13
C CYS A 243 9.65 7.76 3.00
N VAL A 244 10.91 7.53 3.37
CA VAL A 244 12.06 7.45 2.45
C VAL A 244 12.47 6.01 2.14
N ALA A 245 11.61 5.03 2.47
CA ALA A 245 11.88 3.59 2.40
C ALA A 245 13.17 3.14 3.11
N CYS A 246 13.71 3.96 4.03
CA CYS A 246 15.06 3.78 4.57
C CYS A 246 16.11 3.58 3.46
N TYR A 247 16.07 4.38 2.39
CA TYR A 247 16.99 4.21 1.26
C TYR A 247 18.48 4.04 1.64
N PRO A 248 19.05 4.69 2.68
CA PRO A 248 20.44 4.44 3.05
C PRO A 248 20.70 2.99 3.46
N ARG A 249 19.72 2.32 4.08
CA ARG A 249 19.79 0.88 4.43
C ARG A 249 19.65 -0.01 3.22
N ILE A 250 18.74 0.33 2.31
CA ILE A 250 18.54 -0.40 1.05
C ILE A 250 19.81 -0.33 0.19
N GLU A 251 20.52 0.80 0.22
CA GLU A 251 21.79 0.98 -0.48
C GLU A 251 23.00 0.31 0.21
N GLY A 252 22.83 -0.25 1.41
CA GLY A 252 23.94 -0.77 2.20
C GLY A 252 24.89 0.31 2.77
N LYS A 253 24.46 1.58 2.76
CA LYS A 253 25.21 2.73 3.29
C LYS A 253 24.90 3.04 4.77
N ASP A 254 24.00 2.30 5.41
CA ASP A 254 23.79 2.41 6.85
C ASP A 254 25.07 1.90 7.57
N PRO A 255 25.54 2.56 8.63
CA PRO A 255 26.77 2.14 9.31
C PRO A 255 26.73 0.69 9.82
N LEU A 256 25.53 0.15 10.07
CA LEU A 256 25.33 -1.22 10.54
C LEU A 256 25.10 -2.23 9.42
N SER A 257 25.17 -1.82 8.14
CA SER A 257 24.90 -2.72 7.02
C SER A 257 26.15 -3.33 6.37
N GLU A 258 27.36 -2.86 6.68
CA GLU A 258 28.61 -3.41 6.14
C GLU A 258 28.61 -3.53 4.59
N GLY A 259 28.03 -2.54 3.90
CA GLY A 259 27.90 -2.55 2.43
C GLY A 259 26.81 -3.47 1.87
N VAL A 260 26.07 -4.19 2.72
CA VAL A 260 25.03 -5.13 2.29
C VAL A 260 23.65 -4.46 2.27
N PRO A 261 22.83 -4.63 1.22
CA PRO A 261 21.45 -4.14 1.19
C PRO A 261 20.60 -4.72 2.33
N MET A 262 20.12 -3.86 3.23
CA MET A 262 19.35 -4.23 4.42
C MET A 262 17.88 -3.83 4.32
N GLU A 263 17.05 -4.54 5.08
CA GLU A 263 15.65 -4.16 5.25
C GLU A 263 15.50 -2.80 5.96
N ALA A 264 14.43 -2.07 5.64
CA ALA A 264 14.03 -0.85 6.32
C ALA A 264 13.72 -1.12 7.80
N ARG A 265 13.91 -0.12 8.67
CA ARG A 265 13.77 -0.27 10.13
C ARG A 265 12.40 -0.82 10.55
N CYS A 266 11.32 -0.37 9.91
CA CYS A 266 9.97 -0.86 10.19
C CYS A 266 9.75 -2.33 9.79
N MET A 267 10.51 -2.84 8.81
CA MET A 267 10.52 -4.26 8.46
C MET A 267 11.39 -5.02 9.46
N ALA A 268 12.64 -4.59 9.66
CA ALA A 268 13.60 -5.26 10.54
C ALA A 268 13.10 -5.43 11.98
N SER A 269 12.37 -4.44 12.52
CA SER A 269 11.82 -4.48 13.87
C SER A 269 10.45 -5.18 13.98
N CYS A 270 9.99 -5.87 12.94
CA CYS A 270 8.68 -6.50 12.96
C CYS A 270 8.63 -7.75 13.84
N VAL A 271 8.03 -7.60 15.04
CA VAL A 271 7.83 -8.68 16.02
C VAL A 271 6.97 -9.80 15.45
N GLY A 272 5.85 -9.47 14.80
CA GLY A 272 4.91 -10.46 14.24
C GLY A 272 5.40 -11.21 13.00
N LYS A 273 6.64 -10.95 12.54
CA LYS A 273 7.21 -11.57 11.33
C LYS A 273 6.28 -11.51 10.10
N ILE A 274 5.68 -10.33 9.88
CA ILE A 274 4.69 -10.13 8.82
C ILE A 274 5.25 -9.45 7.57
N ARG A 275 6.48 -8.92 7.63
CA ARG A 275 7.00 -8.01 6.60
C ARG A 275 8.07 -8.69 5.77
N LEU A 276 7.93 -8.59 4.45
CA LEU A 276 8.93 -8.96 3.46
C LEU A 276 9.09 -7.80 2.49
N GLN A 277 10.33 -7.36 2.24
CA GLN A 277 10.64 -6.31 1.27
C GLN A 277 11.75 -6.73 0.32
N GLY A 278 11.89 -6.03 -0.79
CA GLY A 278 12.93 -6.29 -1.78
C GLY A 278 12.92 -5.27 -2.92
N LEU A 279 13.84 -5.45 -3.85
CA LEU A 279 13.93 -4.72 -5.11
C LEU A 279 13.63 -5.69 -6.24
N VAL A 280 12.59 -5.42 -7.02
CA VAL A 280 12.23 -6.24 -8.18
C VAL A 280 12.72 -5.59 -9.45
N LYS A 281 13.27 -6.37 -10.37
CA LYS A 281 13.77 -5.85 -11.64
C LYS A 281 12.59 -5.47 -12.54
N ILE A 282 12.70 -4.35 -13.23
CA ILE A 282 11.67 -3.84 -14.14
C ILE A 282 12.18 -3.89 -15.58
N ASN A 283 11.31 -4.34 -16.49
CA ASN A 283 11.57 -4.37 -17.92
C ASN A 283 11.38 -2.97 -18.54
N GLU A 284 11.82 -2.79 -19.78
CA GLU A 284 11.66 -1.52 -20.51
C GLU A 284 10.19 -1.11 -20.70
N ASP A 285 9.28 -2.08 -20.76
CA ASP A 285 7.83 -1.88 -20.86
C ASP A 285 7.15 -1.66 -19.49
N GLY A 286 7.92 -1.53 -18.42
CA GLY A 286 7.42 -1.30 -17.06
C GLY A 286 6.91 -2.52 -16.32
N SER A 287 6.82 -3.68 -16.97
CA SER A 287 6.44 -4.92 -16.32
C SER A 287 7.54 -5.40 -15.36
N TRP A 288 7.16 -6.14 -14.33
CA TRP A 288 8.15 -6.82 -13.48
C TRP A 288 8.84 -7.89 -14.33
N ALA A 289 10.17 -7.86 -14.38
CA ALA A 289 10.94 -8.90 -15.03
C ALA A 289 10.63 -10.26 -14.40
N GLU A 290 10.48 -11.29 -15.23
CA GLU A 290 10.15 -12.62 -14.74
C GLU A 290 11.28 -13.17 -13.86
N ASP A 291 10.96 -13.40 -12.58
CA ASP A 291 11.86 -14.06 -11.64
C ASP A 291 11.05 -14.89 -10.65
N ARG A 292 10.63 -16.09 -11.09
CA ARG A 292 9.81 -17.00 -10.28
C ARG A 292 10.37 -17.23 -8.88
N TYR A 293 11.70 -17.26 -8.73
CA TYR A 293 12.37 -17.59 -7.47
C TYR A 293 12.70 -16.36 -6.62
N HIS A 294 12.33 -15.16 -7.07
CA HIS A 294 12.30 -13.99 -6.20
C HIS A 294 11.03 -14.03 -5.34
N PRO A 295 11.13 -13.98 -4.00
CA PRO A 295 9.99 -14.25 -3.12
C PRO A 295 8.84 -13.25 -3.29
N LEU A 296 9.13 -11.97 -3.57
CA LEU A 296 8.07 -11.00 -3.90
C LEU A 296 7.39 -11.29 -5.24
N TYR A 297 8.14 -11.68 -6.27
CA TYR A 297 7.57 -12.00 -7.59
C TYR A 297 6.70 -13.25 -7.47
N TYR A 298 7.16 -14.27 -6.74
CA TYR A 298 6.37 -15.45 -6.44
C TYR A 298 5.04 -15.11 -5.76
N LEU A 299 5.05 -14.36 -4.65
CA LEU A 299 3.84 -14.03 -3.89
C LEU A 299 2.84 -13.17 -4.67
N VAL A 300 3.32 -12.24 -5.51
CA VAL A 300 2.50 -11.25 -6.22
C VAL A 300 2.07 -11.72 -7.62
N LYS A 301 3.00 -12.27 -8.42
CA LYS A 301 2.77 -12.60 -9.83
C LYS A 301 2.45 -14.08 -10.06
N VAL A 302 3.09 -14.98 -9.32
CA VAL A 302 2.88 -16.43 -9.46
C VAL A 302 1.66 -16.87 -8.64
N GLU A 303 1.76 -16.81 -7.31
CA GLU A 303 0.71 -17.28 -6.42
C GLU A 303 -0.46 -16.31 -6.31
N LYS A 304 -0.21 -15.01 -6.55
CA LYS A 304 -1.21 -13.96 -6.47
C LYS A 304 -1.92 -13.93 -5.10
N VAL A 305 -1.19 -14.28 -4.05
CA VAL A 305 -1.67 -14.31 -2.66
C VAL A 305 -1.51 -12.95 -1.99
N ALA A 306 -0.59 -12.12 -2.49
CA ALA A 306 -0.35 -10.76 -2.05
C ALA A 306 -0.96 -9.77 -3.04
N LEU A 307 -1.90 -8.94 -2.56
CA LEU A 307 -2.73 -8.06 -3.38
C LEU A 307 -2.44 -6.58 -3.08
N PRO A 308 -2.52 -5.69 -4.08
CA PRO A 308 -2.30 -4.26 -3.88
C PRO A 308 -3.40 -3.63 -2.99
N LEU A 309 -3.05 -2.59 -2.24
CA LEU A 309 -4.02 -1.83 -1.43
C LEU A 309 -4.68 -0.71 -2.27
N TYR A 310 -6.00 -0.81 -2.43
CA TYR A 310 -6.85 0.08 -3.22
C TYR A 310 -6.35 0.30 -4.66
N PRO A 311 -6.23 -0.76 -5.48
CA PRO A 311 -5.76 -0.63 -6.86
C PRO A 311 -6.59 0.36 -7.69
N GLN A 312 -7.89 0.50 -7.40
CA GLN A 312 -8.81 1.43 -8.07
C GLN A 312 -8.39 2.91 -7.98
N PHE A 313 -7.49 3.27 -7.05
CA PHE A 313 -6.92 4.62 -7.05
C PHE A 313 -6.04 4.89 -8.27
N GLY A 314 -5.65 3.87 -9.02
CA GLY A 314 -4.87 4.01 -10.25
C GLY A 314 -3.41 4.38 -10.01
N THR A 315 -2.93 4.44 -8.76
CA THR A 315 -1.51 4.77 -8.54
C THR A 315 -0.56 3.62 -8.84
N GLU A 316 -1.08 2.40 -9.01
CA GLU A 316 -0.30 1.15 -9.06
C GLU A 316 0.67 1.05 -7.88
N PRO A 317 0.16 0.87 -6.65
CA PRO A 317 0.99 0.76 -5.45
C PRO A 317 1.94 -0.45 -5.53
N ASN A 318 3.16 -0.28 -5.03
CA ASN A 318 4.16 -1.35 -4.86
C ASN A 318 4.16 -1.92 -3.42
N GLY A 319 3.09 -1.65 -2.67
CA GLY A 319 2.81 -2.25 -1.37
C GLY A 319 1.67 -3.26 -1.49
N TYR A 320 1.94 -4.50 -1.11
CA TYR A 320 1.04 -5.63 -1.24
C TYR A 320 0.71 -6.26 0.12
N TYR A 321 -0.46 -6.88 0.22
CA TYR A 321 -0.99 -7.42 1.46
C TYR A 321 -1.59 -8.80 1.23
N ILE A 322 -1.35 -9.73 2.15
CA ILE A 322 -2.05 -11.03 2.18
C ILE A 322 -3.34 -10.84 3.01
N PRO A 323 -4.53 -10.84 2.40
CA PRO A 323 -5.77 -10.44 3.08
C PRO A 323 -6.12 -11.30 4.30
N PRO A 324 -6.72 -10.73 5.36
CA PRO A 324 -7.06 -11.46 6.58
C PRO A 324 -8.24 -12.42 6.35
N ARG A 325 -8.04 -13.70 6.65
CA ARG A 325 -9.02 -14.76 6.33
C ARG A 325 -10.37 -14.62 7.02
N TRP A 326 -10.45 -13.92 8.16
CA TRP A 326 -11.65 -13.81 9.00
C TRP A 326 -12.55 -12.59 8.70
N VAL A 327 -12.15 -11.72 7.77
CA VAL A 327 -12.87 -10.46 7.48
C VAL A 327 -13.86 -10.66 6.32
N PRO A 328 -15.03 -9.98 6.33
CA PRO A 328 -16.01 -10.10 5.27
C PRO A 328 -15.47 -9.85 3.88
N ARG A 329 -15.79 -10.76 2.94
CA ARG A 329 -15.27 -10.70 1.57
C ARG A 329 -15.65 -9.42 0.83
N PRO A 330 -16.88 -8.86 0.93
CA PRO A 330 -17.21 -7.59 0.29
C PRO A 330 -16.28 -6.44 0.72
N TYR A 331 -15.98 -6.35 2.02
CA TYR A 331 -15.06 -5.33 2.57
C TYR A 331 -13.64 -5.51 2.00
N LEU A 332 -13.14 -6.75 2.01
CA LEU A 332 -11.81 -7.04 1.46
C LEU A 332 -11.71 -6.82 -0.05
N ARG A 333 -12.74 -7.16 -0.83
CA ARG A 333 -12.75 -6.92 -2.30
C ARG A 333 -12.70 -5.43 -2.63
N GLN A 334 -13.36 -4.58 -1.82
CA GLN A 334 -13.22 -3.13 -1.96
C GLN A 334 -11.78 -2.68 -1.70
N MET A 335 -11.10 -3.27 -0.71
CA MET A 335 -9.74 -2.90 -0.34
C MET A 335 -8.67 -3.44 -1.28
N PHE A 336 -8.78 -4.69 -1.72
CA PHE A 336 -7.69 -5.42 -2.37
C PHE A 336 -8.02 -5.91 -3.79
N GLY A 337 -9.25 -5.66 -4.27
CA GLY A 337 -9.71 -6.05 -5.60
C GLY A 337 -10.27 -7.48 -5.67
N PRO A 338 -10.57 -7.99 -6.88
CA PRO A 338 -11.33 -9.22 -7.06
C PRO A 338 -10.49 -10.50 -6.86
N GLY A 339 -9.18 -10.39 -6.59
CA GLY A 339 -8.31 -11.52 -6.29
C GLY A 339 -8.40 -12.05 -4.85
N VAL A 340 -9.21 -11.42 -3.99
CA VAL A 340 -9.28 -11.71 -2.55
C VAL A 340 -9.66 -13.15 -2.24
N ASP A 341 -10.68 -13.67 -2.92
CA ASP A 341 -11.19 -15.01 -2.65
C ASP A 341 -10.15 -16.08 -2.98
N ASP A 342 -9.54 -15.98 -4.16
CA ASP A 342 -8.46 -16.86 -4.62
C ASP A 342 -7.24 -16.77 -3.68
N ALA A 343 -6.86 -15.55 -3.27
CA ALA A 343 -5.74 -15.33 -2.36
C ALA A 343 -5.99 -15.96 -0.98
N ILE A 344 -7.19 -15.81 -0.41
CA ILE A 344 -7.52 -16.38 0.90
C ILE A 344 -7.62 -17.90 0.82
N ALA A 345 -8.18 -18.46 -0.26
CA ALA A 345 -8.24 -19.91 -0.47
C ALA A 345 -6.83 -20.51 -0.47
N LYS A 346 -5.92 -19.95 -1.27
CA LYS A 346 -4.51 -20.36 -1.32
C LYS A 346 -3.77 -20.16 -0.01
N TYR A 347 -4.03 -19.07 0.70
CA TYR A 347 -3.40 -18.83 2.00
C TYR A 347 -3.89 -19.81 3.08
N THR A 348 -5.15 -20.21 3.02
CA THR A 348 -5.77 -21.13 3.99
C THR A 348 -5.32 -22.57 3.79
N ALA A 349 -5.11 -22.97 2.52
CA ALA A 349 -4.59 -24.29 2.14
C ALA A 349 -3.39 -24.12 1.18
N PRO A 350 -2.21 -23.69 1.69
CA PRO A 350 -1.07 -23.38 0.84
C PRO A 350 -0.43 -24.63 0.24
N SER A 351 0.10 -24.51 -0.98
CA SER A 351 1.02 -25.48 -1.54
C SER A 351 2.29 -25.59 -0.66
N ARG A 352 3.07 -26.68 -0.79
CA ARG A 352 4.34 -26.84 -0.07
C ARG A 352 5.29 -25.65 -0.35
N GLU A 353 5.36 -25.22 -1.61
CA GLU A 353 6.18 -24.07 -2.02
C GLU A 353 5.68 -22.77 -1.37
N LEU A 354 4.37 -22.48 -1.43
CA LEU A 354 3.81 -21.28 -0.81
C LEU A 354 4.04 -21.27 0.70
N LEU A 355 3.83 -22.41 1.37
CA LEU A 355 4.09 -22.53 2.80
C LEU A 355 5.56 -22.24 3.13
N ALA A 356 6.50 -22.75 2.33
CA ALA A 356 7.94 -22.50 2.50
C ALA A 356 8.31 -21.03 2.27
N VAL A 357 7.82 -20.41 1.20
CA VAL A 357 8.06 -18.97 0.92
C VAL A 357 7.47 -18.09 2.03
N LEU A 358 6.31 -18.45 2.61
CA LEU A 358 5.74 -17.77 3.76
C LEU A 358 6.59 -17.88 5.04
N GLN A 359 7.53 -18.84 5.12
CA GLN A 359 8.49 -18.92 6.23
C GLN A 359 9.66 -17.93 6.09
N LEU A 360 9.92 -17.37 4.89
CA LEU A 360 11.01 -16.42 4.66
C LEU A 360 10.80 -15.06 5.34
N PHE A 361 9.57 -14.75 5.72
CA PHE A 361 9.23 -13.49 6.38
C PHE A 361 10.02 -13.33 7.69
N ARG A 362 10.90 -12.31 7.73
CA ARG A 362 11.73 -11.98 8.90
C ARG A 362 12.65 -13.11 9.39
N THR A 363 13.15 -13.96 8.49
CA THR A 363 14.23 -14.91 8.80
C THR A 363 15.61 -14.24 8.87
N THR A 364 15.75 -13.10 8.20
CA THR A 364 16.98 -12.30 8.17
C THR A 364 16.63 -10.81 8.17
N GLN A 365 17.62 -9.94 8.39
CA GLN A 365 17.49 -8.49 8.20
C GLN A 365 18.06 -8.02 6.84
N LYS A 366 18.65 -8.92 6.07
CA LYS A 366 19.10 -8.68 4.69
C LYS A 366 17.91 -8.84 3.74
N MET A 367 17.93 -8.13 2.61
CA MET A 367 16.92 -8.36 1.58
C MET A 367 17.11 -9.72 0.91
N ILE A 368 16.02 -10.47 0.73
CA ILE A 368 16.03 -11.79 0.09
C ILE A 368 15.70 -11.61 -1.39
N PHE A 369 16.68 -11.86 -2.25
CA PHE A 369 16.53 -11.75 -3.71
C PHE A 369 16.16 -13.07 -4.38
N ARG A 370 16.45 -14.21 -3.73
CA ARG A 370 16.21 -15.54 -4.29
C ARG A 370 15.96 -16.57 -3.19
N TYR A 371 15.11 -17.55 -3.48
CA TYR A 371 15.02 -18.80 -2.72
C TYR A 371 15.24 -20.01 -3.62
N ALA A 372 15.58 -21.15 -3.02
CA ALA A 372 15.62 -22.46 -3.67
C ALA A 372 14.77 -23.44 -2.85
N ILE A 373 14.24 -24.45 -3.50
CA ILE A 373 13.43 -25.50 -2.85
C ILE A 373 14.25 -26.78 -2.87
N GLU A 374 14.49 -27.32 -1.68
CA GLU A 374 15.02 -28.67 -1.52
C GLU A 374 13.86 -29.57 -1.09
N GLU A 375 13.48 -30.51 -1.95
CA GLU A 375 12.34 -31.39 -1.67
C GLU A 375 12.69 -32.43 -0.60
N GLY A 376 12.22 -32.18 0.62
CA GLY A 376 12.23 -33.19 1.68
C GLY A 376 11.17 -34.28 1.45
N PRO A 377 11.26 -35.42 2.19
CA PRO A 377 10.26 -36.47 2.15
C PRO A 377 8.86 -35.91 2.42
N LYS A 378 7.84 -36.48 1.78
CA LYS A 378 6.43 -36.16 2.10
C LYS A 378 6.16 -36.75 3.49
N VAL A 379 5.99 -35.88 4.49
CA VAL A 379 5.58 -36.23 5.86
C VAL A 379 4.07 -36.23 5.95
#